data_AF-A0A645E812-F1
#
_entry.id   AF-A0A645E812-F1
#
_cell.length_a   1.000
_cell.length_b   1.000
_cell.length_c   1.000
_cell.angle_alpha   90.00
_cell.angle_beta   90.00
_cell.angle_gamma   90.00
#
_symmetry.space_group_name_H-M   'P 1'
#
loop_
_entity.id
_entity.type
_entity.pdbx_description
1 polymer ?
#
loop_
_entity_poly.entity_id
_entity_poly.type
_entity_poly.pdbx_seq_one_letter_code
_entity_poly.pdbx_strand_id
1 'polypeptide(L)'
;MINVNLAVFNLLPIPPLDGSRIATVLIPDRYYYKIMQYERQIMLVLFALLFFGVLSVPLSYLSNWVYKGIYWLTALPFSFA
;
A
#
# COMPACT_ATOMS: atom_id res chain seq x y z
N MET A 1 9.72 -9.86 -8.47
CA MET A 1 9.80 -8.40 -8.22
C MET A 1 8.42 -7.73 -8.26
N ILE A 2 7.58 -7.98 -9.28
CA ILE A 2 6.23 -7.35 -9.41
C ILE A 2 5.30 -7.57 -8.20
N ASN A 3 5.34 -8.76 -7.57
CA ASN A 3 4.40 -9.09 -6.48
C ASN A 3 4.57 -8.23 -5.21
N VAL A 4 5.80 -7.80 -4.87
CA VAL A 4 6.02 -6.96 -3.68
C VAL A 4 5.51 -5.54 -3.90
N ASN A 5 5.69 -5.00 -5.10
CA ASN A 5 5.17 -3.67 -5.43
C ASN A 5 3.63 -3.68 -5.41
N LEU A 6 2.99 -4.73 -5.94
CA LEU A 6 1.53 -4.90 -5.85
C LEU A 6 1.06 -5.12 -4.40
N ALA A 7 1.79 -5.88 -3.60
CA ALA A 7 1.47 -6.09 -2.19
C ALA A 7 1.54 -4.78 -1.38
N VAL A 8 2.61 -4.00 -1.58
CA VAL A 8 2.77 -2.67 -0.94
C VAL A 8 1.69 -1.71 -1.40
N PHE A 9 1.34 -1.72 -2.69
CA PHE A 9 0.25 -0.92 -3.22
C PHE A 9 -1.09 -1.29 -2.57
N ASN A 10 -1.44 -2.58 -2.49
CA ASN A 10 -2.67 -3.03 -1.85
C ASN A 10 -2.71 -2.75 -0.34
N LEU A 11 -1.57 -2.57 0.33
CA LEU A 11 -1.51 -2.21 1.74
C LEU A 11 -1.73 -0.72 2.02
N LEU A 12 -1.82 0.13 1.00
CA LEU A 12 -2.08 1.55 1.20
C LEU A 12 -3.48 1.77 1.80
N PRO A 13 -3.63 2.67 2.79
CA PRO A 13 -4.89 2.95 3.47
C PRO A 13 -5.80 3.86 2.62
N ILE A 14 -6.06 3.49 1.36
CA ILE A 14 -6.85 4.26 0.39
C ILE A 14 -7.93 3.35 -0.21
N PRO A 15 -9.23 3.61 -0.04
CA PRO A 15 -10.28 2.83 -0.71
C PRO A 15 -10.11 2.99 -2.22
N PRO A 16 -10.13 1.95 -3.07
CA PRO A 16 -10.65 0.57 -2.93
C PRO A 16 -9.60 -0.50 -2.57
N LEU A 17 -8.40 -0.09 -2.14
CA LEU A 17 -7.29 -1.01 -1.86
C LEU A 17 -7.54 -1.77 -0.56
N ASP A 18 -6.98 -2.98 -0.44
CA ASP A 18 -7.28 -3.85 0.72
C ASP A 18 -6.83 -3.26 2.07
N GLY A 19 -5.74 -2.49 2.08
CA GLY A 19 -5.23 -1.78 3.26
C GLY A 19 -6.19 -0.72 3.80
N SER A 20 -7.12 -0.25 2.97
CA SER A 20 -8.18 0.65 3.44
C SER A 20 -9.10 -0.01 4.45
N ARG A 21 -9.35 -1.32 4.37
CA ARG A 21 -10.20 -2.04 5.34
C ARG A 21 -9.59 -2.02 6.74
N ILE A 22 -8.26 -2.10 6.82
CA ILE A 22 -7.53 -1.99 8.08
C ILE A 22 -7.64 -0.57 8.62
N ALA A 23 -7.48 0.44 7.75
CA ALA A 23 -7.61 1.84 8.15
C ALA A 23 -9.05 2.19 8.59
N THR A 24 -10.07 1.60 7.96
CA THR A 24 -11.47 1.87 8.32
C THR A 24 -11.86 1.37 9.70
N VAL A 25 -11.17 0.36 10.26
CA VAL A 25 -11.36 -0.07 11.65
C VAL A 25 -10.92 1.02 12.65
N LEU A 26 -9.97 1.87 12.26
CA LEU A 26 -9.45 2.94 13.10
C LEU A 26 -10.26 4.25 12.96
N ILE A 27 -11.14 4.34 11.96
CA ILE A 27 -11.85 5.56 11.60
C ILE A 27 -13.32 5.48 12.09
N PRO A 28 -13.86 6.53 12.72
CA PRO A 28 -15.27 6.58 13.12
C PRO A 28 -16.24 6.46 11.93
N ASP A 29 -17.37 5.76 12.13
CA ASP A 29 -18.37 5.44 11.09
C ASP A 29 -18.82 6.66 10.26
N ARG A 30 -18.93 7.84 10.88
CA ARG A 30 -19.31 9.08 10.18
C ARG A 30 -18.38 9.44 9.02
N TYR A 31 -17.08 9.14 9.14
CA TYR A 31 -16.11 9.40 8.08
C TYR A 31 -16.05 8.23 7.10
N TYR A 32 -16.27 7.00 7.57
CA TYR A 32 -16.35 5.81 6.73
C TYR A 32 -17.36 6.00 5.58
N TYR A 33 -18.62 6.34 5.90
CA TYR A 33 -19.65 6.54 4.88
C TYR A 33 -19.30 7.68 3.92
N LYS A 34 -18.70 8.77 4.45
CA LYS A 34 -18.30 9.93 3.65
C LYS A 34 -17.14 9.62 2.71
N ILE A 35 -16.27 8.67 3.05
CA ILE A 35 -15.16 8.22 2.20
C ILE A 35 -15.68 7.21 1.16
N MET A 36 -16.52 6.26 1.57
CA MET A 36 -17.10 5.23 0.69
C MET A 36 -17.92 5.82 -0.47
N GLN A 37 -18.67 6.91 -0.25
CA GLN A 37 -19.40 7.59 -1.34
C GLN A 37 -18.48 8.12 -2.45
N TYR A 38 -17.19 8.35 -2.16
CA TYR A 38 -16.20 8.84 -3.11
C TYR A 38 -15.28 7.72 -3.63
N GLU A 39 -15.51 6.46 -3.24
CA GLU A 39 -14.62 5.34 -3.58
C GLU A 39 -14.35 5.24 -5.09
N ARG A 40 -15.38 5.41 -5.93
CA ARG A 40 -15.24 5.38 -7.39
C ARG A 40 -14.35 6.51 -7.91
N GLN A 41 -14.50 7.72 -7.37
CA GLN A 41 -13.71 8.88 -7.75
C GLN A 41 -12.25 8.71 -7.29
N ILE A 42 -12.05 8.21 -6.07
CA ILE A 42 -10.72 7.91 -5.53
C ILE A 42 -10.02 6.87 -6.41
N MET A 43 -10.73 5.81 -6.82
CA MET A 43 -10.20 4.79 -7.74
C MET A 43 -9.73 5.40 -9.07
N LEU A 44 -10.53 6.27 -9.69
CA LEU A 44 -10.16 6.95 -10.94
C LEU A 44 -8.91 7.82 -10.78
N VAL A 45 -8.85 8.60 -9.70
CA VAL A 45 -7.67 9.43 -9.37
C VAL A 45 -6.45 8.56 -9.11
N LEU A 46 -6.61 7.45 -8.38
CA LEU A 46 -5.54 6.51 -8.08
C LEU A 46 -4.95 5.90 -9.36
N PHE A 47 -5.80 5.48 -10.30
CA PHE A 47 -5.36 4.99 -11.61
C PHE A 47 -4.66 6.08 -12.44
N ALA A 48 -5.18 7.31 -12.43
CA ALA A 48 -4.51 8.43 -13.08
C ALA A 48 -3.11 8.67 -12.49
N LEU A 49 -2.98 8.72 -11.17
CA LEU A 49 -1.70 8.87 -10.48
C LEU A 49 -0.72 7.73 -10.78
N LEU A 50 -1.23 6.51 -10.92
CA LEU A 50 -0.45 5.34 -11.36
C LEU A 50 0.05 5.52 -12.79
N PHE A 51 -0.84 5.94 -13.70
CA PHE A 51 -0.52 6.16 -15.12
C PHE A 51 0.51 7.27 -15.32
N PHE A 52 0.40 8.37 -14.58
CA PHE A 52 1.39 9.46 -14.58
C PHE A 52 2.68 9.11 -13.83
N GLY A 53 2.77 7.93 -13.22
CA GLY A 53 3.95 7.49 -12.49
C GLY A 53 4.20 8.24 -11.17
N VAL A 54 3.26 9.06 -10.69
CA VAL A 54 3.40 9.80 -9.43
C VAL A 54 3.54 8.85 -8.25
N LEU A 55 2.84 7.73 -8.28
CA LEU A 55 2.90 6.70 -7.24
C LEU A 55 4.18 5.85 -7.31
N SER A 56 4.95 5.91 -8.40
CA SER A 56 6.14 5.06 -8.56
C SER A 56 7.22 5.36 -7.52
N VAL A 57 7.46 6.64 -7.22
CA VAL A 57 8.46 7.09 -6.24
C VAL A 57 8.12 6.61 -4.83
N PRO A 58 6.94 6.92 -4.24
CA PRO A 58 6.60 6.46 -2.90
C PRO A 58 6.48 4.93 -2.82
N LEU A 59 5.93 4.27 -3.85
CA LEU A 59 5.85 2.81 -3.88
C LEU A 59 7.24 2.18 -3.88
N SER A 60 8.17 2.69 -4.69
CA SER A 60 9.54 2.16 -4.72
C SER A 60 10.25 2.33 -3.37
N TYR A 61 10.04 3.46 -2.68
CA TYR A 61 10.59 3.69 -1.35
C TYR A 61 10.07 2.65 -0.34
N LEU A 62 8.75 2.43 -0.30
CA LEU A 62 8.11 1.46 0.58
C LEU A 62 8.51 0.02 0.24
N SER A 63 8.49 -0.34 -1.04
CA SER A 63 8.92 -1.66 -1.51
C SER A 63 10.37 -1.95 -1.17
N ASN A 64 11.27 -0.98 -1.32
CA ASN A 64 12.67 -1.14 -0.91
C ASN A 64 12.81 -1.37 0.60
N TRP A 65 11.98 -0.73 1.41
CA TRP A 65 11.92 -0.96 2.86
C TRP A 65 11.50 -2.39 3.19
N VAL A 66 10.43 -2.87 2.55
CA VAL A 66 9.96 -4.27 2.70
C VAL A 66 11.04 -5.25 2.24
N TYR A 67 11.67 -5.00 1.10
CA TYR A 67 12.78 -5.83 0.61
C TYR A 67 13.92 -5.88 1.63
N LYS A 68 14.35 -4.74 2.18
CA LYS A 68 15.39 -4.70 3.23
C LYS A 68 15.00 -5.55 4.45
N GLY A 69 13.75 -5.46 4.89
CA GLY A 69 13.24 -6.28 6.00
C GLY A 69 13.25 -7.78 5.68
N ILE A 70 12.81 -8.17 4.48
CA ILE A 70 12.86 -9.56 4.01
C ILE A 70 14.32 -10.03 3.94
N TYR A 71 15.22 -9.25 3.33
CA TYR A 71 16.64 -9.57 3.24
C TYR A 71 17.25 -9.76 4.62
N TRP A 72 16.95 -8.85 5.58
CA TRP A 72 17.40 -8.97 6.96
C TRP A 72 16.93 -10.28 7.60
N LEU A 73 15.64 -10.60 7.49
CA LEU A 73 15.07 -11.86 8.02
C LEU A 73 15.70 -13.11 7.38
N THR A 74 15.89 -13.10 6.06
CA THR A 74 16.53 -14.23 5.35
C THR A 74 18.01 -14.38 5.66
N ALA A 75 18.68 -13.28 6.04
CA ALA A 75 20.09 -13.29 6.41
C ALA A 75 20.33 -13.74 7.86
N LEU A 76 19.31 -13.69 8.73
CA LEU A 76 19.42 -14.17 10.12
C LEU A 76 20.04 -15.57 10.25
N PRO A 77 19.55 -16.62 9.57
CA PRO A 77 20.11 -17.97 9.70
C PRO A 77 21.57 -18.08 9.24
N PHE A 78 22.01 -17.24 8.31
CA PHE A 78 23.38 -17.22 7.81
C PHE A 78 24.30 -16.29 8.61
N SER A 79 23.75 -15.44 9.49
CA SER A 79 24.53 -14.54 10.35
C SER A 79 25.12 -15.21 11.59
N PHE A 80 24.64 -16.41 11.94
CA PHE A 80 25.08 -17.19 13.10
C PHE A 80 26.05 -18.33 12.74
N ALA A 81 26.45 -18.45 11.46
CA ALA A 81 27.44 -19.41 10.97
C ALA A 81 28.77 -18.69 10.69
#